data_AF-A0A8C5NCN1-F1
#
_entry.id   AF-A0A8C5NCN1-F1
#
_cell.length_a   1.000
_cell.length_b   1.000
_cell.length_c   1.000
_cell.angle_alpha   90.00
_cell.angle_beta   90.00
_cell.angle_gamma   90.00
#
_symmetry.space_group_name_H-M   'P 1'
#
loop_
_entity.id
_entity.type
_entity.pdbx_description
1 polymer ?
#
loop_
_entity_poly.entity_id
_entity_poly.type
_entity_poly.pdbx_seq_one_letter_code
_entity_poly.pdbx_strand_id
1 'polypeptide(L)'
;MAAVIHNPLKSLGDQFYREAIEHCRNYNARLCAERSVRMPFLDSQTGVAQNNCYIWMEKRHRQPGQASGQMYTYPARCWRKKRRLHSPLDPQLRLTI
;
A
#
# COMPACT_ATOMS: atom_id res chain seq x y z
N MET A 1 0.70 -50.83 -21.29
CA MET A 1 1.13 -49.89 -20.23
C MET A 1 2.07 -48.89 -20.88
N ALA A 2 1.59 -47.68 -21.20
CA ALA A 2 2.42 -46.66 -21.82
C ALA A 2 3.39 -46.10 -20.77
N ALA A 3 4.68 -46.33 -20.96
CA ALA A 3 5.70 -45.73 -20.12
C ALA A 3 5.65 -44.21 -20.28
N VAL A 4 5.33 -43.50 -19.19
CA VAL A 4 5.49 -42.05 -19.10
C VAL A 4 6.99 -41.79 -19.25
N ILE A 5 7.40 -41.31 -20.44
CA ILE A 5 8.77 -40.87 -20.68
C ILE A 5 8.95 -39.59 -19.85
N HIS A 6 9.44 -39.75 -18.62
CA HIS A 6 9.88 -38.63 -17.80
C HIS A 6 11.08 -38.01 -18.50
N ASN A 7 10.88 -36.90 -19.21
CA ASN A 7 11.93 -36.22 -19.93
C ASN A 7 12.76 -35.40 -18.93
N PRO A 8 13.96 -35.87 -18.53
CA PRO A 8 14.69 -35.30 -17.39
C PRO A 8 15.14 -33.86 -17.65
N LEU A 9 15.30 -33.48 -18.92
CA LEU A 9 15.63 -32.10 -19.32
C LEU A 9 14.48 -31.11 -19.06
N LYS A 10 13.22 -31.54 -19.22
CA LYS A 10 12.06 -30.72 -18.88
C LYS A 10 11.94 -30.55 -17.37
N SER A 11 12.13 -31.64 -16.62
CA SER A 11 12.13 -31.61 -15.15
C SER A 11 13.20 -30.67 -14.58
N LEU A 12 14.38 -30.59 -15.20
CA LEU A 12 15.46 -29.70 -14.77
C LEU A 12 15.15 -28.22 -15.06
N GLY A 13 14.57 -27.93 -16.23
CA GLY A 13 14.11 -26.58 -16.58
C GLY A 13 12.96 -26.10 -15.68
N ASP A 14 12.03 -27.00 -15.35
CA ASP A 14 10.92 -26.71 -14.44
C ASP A 14 11.40 -26.43 -13.01
N GLN A 15 12.43 -27.16 -12.53
CA GLN A 15 13.09 -26.90 -11.26
C GLN A 15 13.78 -25.53 -11.24
N PHE A 16 14.57 -25.21 -12.27
CA PHE A 16 15.22 -23.91 -12.38
C PHE A 16 14.23 -22.74 -12.44
N TYR A 17 13.16 -22.86 -13.22
CA TYR A 17 12.14 -21.83 -13.31
C TYR A 17 11.39 -21.64 -11.99
N ARG A 18 11.10 -22.75 -11.28
CA ARG A 18 10.51 -22.70 -9.94
C ARG A 18 11.41 -21.98 -8.94
N GLU A 19 12.70 -22.33 -8.91
CA GLU A 19 13.68 -21.66 -8.06
C GLU A 19 13.77 -20.16 -8.38
N ALA A 20 13.78 -19.79 -9.67
CA ALA A 20 13.76 -18.39 -10.08
C ALA A 20 12.52 -17.64 -9.55
N ILE A 21 11.33 -18.23 -9.63
CA ILE A 21 10.11 -17.63 -9.05
C ILE A 21 10.22 -17.48 -7.53
N GLU A 22 10.74 -18.50 -6.85
CA GLU A 22 10.93 -18.47 -5.39
C GLU A 22 11.94 -17.37 -4.99
N HIS A 23 13.03 -17.20 -5.74
CA HIS A 23 13.96 -16.09 -5.55
C HIS A 23 13.30 -14.72 -5.79
N CYS A 24 12.50 -14.57 -6.86
CA CYS A 24 11.74 -13.34 -7.12
C CYS A 24 10.78 -13.02 -5.97
N ARG A 25 10.08 -14.03 -5.44
CA ARG A 25 9.18 -13.88 -4.29
C ARG A 25 9.94 -13.43 -3.04
N ASN A 26 11.08 -14.06 -2.74
CA ASN A 26 11.91 -13.73 -1.59
C ASN A 26 12.47 -12.30 -1.69
N TYR A 27 12.92 -11.91 -2.88
CA TYR A 27 13.35 -10.54 -3.16
C TYR A 27 12.21 -9.53 -2.92
N ASN A 28 11.02 -9.79 -3.46
CA ASN A 28 9.86 -8.92 -3.30
C ASN A 28 9.43 -8.80 -1.82
N ALA A 29 9.47 -9.90 -1.07
CA ALA A 29 9.18 -9.88 0.37
C ALA A 29 10.15 -8.99 1.14
N ARG A 30 11.45 -9.12 0.86
CA ARG A 30 12.49 -8.26 1.46
C ARG A 30 12.30 -6.79 1.08
N LEU A 31 11.99 -6.50 -0.18
CA LEU A 31 11.72 -5.14 -0.66
C LEU A 31 10.53 -4.50 0.08
N CYS A 32 9.43 -5.25 0.27
CA CYS A 32 8.27 -4.79 1.03
C CYS A 32 8.61 -4.54 2.51
N ALA A 33 9.39 -5.42 3.13
CA ALA A 33 9.84 -5.24 4.52
C ALA A 33 10.70 -3.98 4.67
N GLU A 34 11.74 -3.83 3.85
CA GLU A 34 12.59 -2.64 3.85
C GLU A 34 11.79 -1.35 3.59
N ARG A 35 10.84 -1.38 2.66
CA ARG A 35 9.93 -0.25 2.40
C ARG A 35 9.14 0.10 3.66
N SER A 36 8.53 -0.89 4.32
CA SER A 36 7.71 -0.64 5.51
C SER A 36 8.51 -0.04 6.68
N VAL A 37 9.75 -0.50 6.88
CA VAL A 37 10.65 -0.03 7.94
C VAL A 37 11.11 1.42 7.72
N ARG A 38 11.25 1.86 6.46
CA ARG A 38 11.67 3.23 6.13
C ARG A 38 10.53 4.26 6.15
N MET A 39 9.29 3.85 6.37
CA MET A 39 8.14 4.76 6.43
C MET A 39 7.94 5.30 7.85
N PRO A 40 7.51 6.57 8.01
CA PRO A 40 7.24 7.56 6.96
C PRO A 40 8.51 8.21 6.40
N PHE A 41 8.45 8.66 5.14
CA PHE A 41 9.55 9.43 4.53
C PHE A 41 9.45 10.90 4.93
N LEU A 42 10.52 11.46 5.49
CA LEU A 42 10.56 12.87 5.88
C LEU A 42 11.14 13.71 4.73
N ASP A 43 10.29 14.51 4.08
CA ASP A 43 10.70 15.41 3.00
C ASP A 43 11.30 16.70 3.58
N SER A 44 12.56 16.98 3.25
CA SER A 44 13.30 18.13 3.78
C SER A 44 12.84 19.47 3.22
N GLN A 45 12.26 19.51 2.02
CA GLN A 45 11.82 20.76 1.40
C GLN A 45 10.46 21.22 1.94
N THR A 46 9.55 20.27 2.16
CA THR A 46 8.18 20.57 2.61
C THR A 46 7.95 20.36 4.10
N GLY A 47 8.84 19.64 4.79
CA GLY A 47 8.67 19.24 6.18
C GLY A 47 7.58 18.18 6.39
N VAL A 48 7.03 17.60 5.31
CA VAL A 48 5.94 16.62 5.40
C VAL A 48 6.51 15.22 5.63
N ALA A 49 6.00 14.53 6.66
CA ALA A 49 6.21 13.09 6.84
C ALA A 49 5.27 12.30 5.90
N GLN A 50 5.76 12.03 4.70
CA GLN A 50 5.01 11.42 3.61
C GLN A 50 4.73 9.93 3.87
N ASN A 51 3.51 9.54 3.52
CA ASN A 51 3.04 8.16 3.53
C ASN A 51 2.49 7.74 2.16
N ASN A 52 1.99 6.51 2.03
CA ASN A 52 1.25 6.10 0.83
C ASN A 52 0.09 7.08 0.57
N CYS A 53 -0.01 7.59 -0.65
CA CYS A 53 -1.03 8.54 -1.07
C CYS A 53 -1.92 7.95 -2.17
N TYR A 54 -3.08 8.57 -2.40
CA TYR A 54 -4.10 8.14 -3.38
C TYR A 54 -4.38 9.24 -4.41
N ILE A 55 -3.42 10.14 -4.61
CA ILE A 55 -3.54 11.28 -5.52
C ILE A 55 -3.37 10.86 -6.99
N TRP A 56 -2.67 9.75 -7.22
CA TRP A 56 -2.42 9.21 -8.55
C TRP A 56 -3.61 8.37 -8.99
N MET A 57 -4.40 8.93 -9.92
CA MET A 57 -5.58 8.29 -10.49
C MET A 57 -5.37 7.98 -11.97
N GLU A 58 -5.80 6.79 -12.40
CA GLU A 58 -5.73 6.37 -13.79
C GLU A 58 -6.90 6.93 -14.62
N LYS A 59 -6.74 6.98 -15.95
CA LYS A 59 -7.79 7.43 -16.87
C LYS A 59 -9.09 6.61 -16.74
N ARG A 60 -8.99 5.30 -16.46
CA ARG A 60 -10.15 4.42 -16.23
C ARG A 60 -10.95 4.76 -14.98
N HIS A 61 -10.35 5.49 -14.02
CA HIS A 61 -11.05 5.96 -12.82
C HIS A 61 -11.80 7.29 -13.06
N ARG A 62 -11.58 7.94 -14.20
CA ARG A 62 -12.25 9.20 -14.53
C ARG A 62 -13.72 8.93 -14.85
N GLN A 63 -14.60 9.56 -14.10
CA GLN A 63 -16.05 9.51 -14.25
C GLN A 63 -16.58 10.87 -14.74
N PRO A 64 -17.80 10.95 -15.30
CA PRO A 64 -18.44 12.24 -15.56
C PRO A 64 -18.60 13.07 -14.27
N GLY A 65 -18.68 14.40 -14.41
CA GLY A 65 -18.98 15.30 -13.30
C GLY A 65 -20.31 14.96 -12.63
N GLN A 66 -20.37 15.07 -11.29
CA GLN A 66 -21.60 14.84 -10.52
C GLN A 66 -22.33 16.15 -10.17
N ALA A 67 -21.60 17.25 -10.04
CA ALA A 67 -22.16 18.57 -9.77
C ALA A 67 -22.18 19.46 -11.02
N SER A 68 -23.04 20.50 -11.01
CA SER A 68 -23.09 21.49 -12.09
C SER A 68 -21.72 22.16 -12.30
N GLY A 69 -21.28 22.25 -13.55
CA GLY A 69 -19.98 22.81 -13.93
C GLY A 69 -18.79 21.86 -13.75
N GLN A 70 -18.98 20.66 -13.20
CA GLN A 70 -17.91 19.69 -13.04
C GLN A 70 -17.67 18.91 -14.34
N MET A 71 -16.45 18.91 -14.87
CA MET A 71 -16.11 18.12 -16.06
C MET A 71 -15.94 16.64 -15.74
N TYR A 72 -15.25 16.33 -14.64
CA TYR A 72 -14.91 14.97 -14.24
C TYR A 72 -14.97 14.77 -12.73
N THR A 73 -15.27 13.54 -12.33
CA THR A 73 -15.22 13.05 -10.94
C THR A 73 -14.26 11.86 -10.86
N TYR A 74 -13.68 11.63 -9.68
CA TYR A 74 -12.88 10.44 -9.40
C TYR A 74 -13.38 9.76 -8.11
N PRO A 75 -13.15 8.44 -7.93
CA PRO A 75 -13.58 7.72 -6.74
C PRO A 75 -13.09 8.37 -5.45
N ALA A 76 -14.02 8.71 -4.56
CA ALA A 76 -13.71 9.24 -3.25
C ALA A 76 -13.38 8.11 -2.26
N ARG A 77 -12.42 8.34 -1.37
CA ARG A 77 -12.07 7.39 -0.31
C ARG A 77 -12.87 7.70 0.95
N CYS A 78 -13.63 6.72 1.44
CA CYS A 78 -14.32 6.83 2.72
C CYS A 78 -13.30 6.98 3.86
N TRP A 79 -13.53 7.94 4.75
CA TRP A 79 -12.72 8.17 5.93
C TRP A 79 -13.61 8.46 7.14
N ARG A 80 -13.09 8.20 8.34
CA ARG A 80 -13.81 8.45 9.59
C ARG A 80 -12.85 9.03 10.62
N LYS A 81 -13.14 10.23 11.11
CA LYS A 81 -12.40 10.84 12.22
C LYS A 81 -12.66 10.04 13.50
N LYS A 82 -11.60 9.61 14.19
CA LYS A 82 -11.75 8.99 15.52
C LYS A 82 -12.31 10.03 16.49
N ARG A 83 -13.36 9.66 17.25
CA ARG A 83 -13.91 10.50 18.31
C ARG A 83 -12.85 10.59 19.43
N ARG A 84 -12.53 11.80 19.88
CA ARG A 84 -11.66 11.96 21.05
C ARG A 84 -12.46 11.49 22.26
N LEU A 85 -11.91 10.55 23.05
CA LEU A 85 -12.38 10.41 24.43
C LEU A 85 -11.94 11.70 25.13
N HIS A 86 -12.86 12.39 25.79
CA HIS A 86 -12.44 13.37 26.78
C HIS A 86 -11.58 12.61 27.79
N SER A 87 -10.33 13.05 28.01
CA SER A 87 -9.65 12.68 29.24
C SER A 87 -10.59 13.09 30.38
N PRO A 88 -10.86 12.24 31.40
CA PRO A 88 -11.30 12.81 32.65
C PRO A 88 -10.26 13.87 33.00
N LEU A 89 -10.69 15.13 33.07
CA LEU A 89 -9.85 16.20 33.60
C LEU A 89 -9.43 15.72 34.98
N ASP A 90 -8.13 15.56 35.19
CA ASP A 90 -7.60 15.41 36.54
C ASP A 90 -8.08 16.64 37.32
N PRO A 91 -8.87 16.51 38.41
CA PRO A 91 -9.47 17.65 39.12
C PRO A 91 -8.43 18.70 39.56
N GLN A 92 -7.16 18.30 39.61
CA GLN A 92 -6.01 19.10 40.04
C GLN A 92 -5.47 20.06 38.97
N LEU A 93 -5.88 19.93 37.70
CA LEU A 93 -5.44 20.81 36.60
C LEU A 93 -6.41 21.98 36.34
N ARG A 94 -7.22 22.37 37.33
CA ARG A 94 -7.91 23.67 37.28
C ARG A 94 -6.88 24.78 37.47
N LEU A 95 -6.41 25.35 36.37
CA LEU A 95 -5.77 26.66 36.38
C LEU A 95 -6.78 27.65 36.98
N THR A 96 -6.58 28.01 38.25
CA THR A 96 -7.22 29.16 38.88
C THR A 96 -6.71 30.41 38.16
N ILE A 97 -7.59 31.02 37.39
CA ILE A 97 -7.47 32.41 36.91
C ILE A 97 -8.08 33.30 37.99
#